data_AF-A0A5N7D2C9-F1
#
_entry.id   AF-A0A5N7D2C9-F1
#
_cell.length_a   1.000
_cell.length_b   1.000
_cell.length_c   1.000
_cell.angle_alpha   90.00
_cell.angle_beta   90.00
_cell.angle_gamma   90.00
#
_symmetry.space_group_name_H-M   'P 1'
#
loop_
_entity.id
_entity.type
_entity.pdbx_description
1 polymer ?
#
loop_
_entity_poly.entity_id
_entity_poly.type
_entity_poly.pdbx_seq_one_letter_code
_entity_poly.pdbx_strand_id
1 'polypeptide(L)' 'MMVQESSDRVLWIDFDRAQTFSYDSITIRQRQWLEEEDELVDYFVDALAADYKEGKIHRTWECYYDSIYEFS' A
#
# COMPACT_ATOMS: atom_id res chain seq x y z
N MET A 1 9.70 0.78 7.95
CA MET A 1 9.53 -0.44 8.76
C MET A 1 10.76 -0.64 9.64
N MET A 2 10.56 -0.94 10.92
CA MET A 2 11.66 -1.31 11.84
C MET A 2 11.44 -2.76 12.27
N VAL A 3 12.34 -3.67 11.87
CA VAL A 3 12.38 -5.04 12.38
C VAL A 3 13.11 -4.99 13.72
N GLN A 4 12.46 -5.39 14.81
CA GLN A 4 13.15 -5.53 16.08
C GLN A 4 13.91 -6.86 16.11
N GLU A 5 15.22 -6.81 15.90
CA GLU A 5 16.11 -7.99 15.84
C GLU A 5 16.00 -8.91 17.07
N SER A 6 15.64 -8.37 18.23
CA SER A 6 15.64 -9.12 19.50
C SER A 6 14.34 -9.86 19.82
N SER A 7 13.27 -9.70 19.04
CA SER A 7 11.99 -10.36 19.37
C SER A 7 11.20 -10.90 18.19
N ASP A 8 11.78 -10.90 16.98
CA ASP A 8 11.08 -11.27 15.73
C ASP A 8 9.75 -10.54 15.52
N ARG A 9 9.58 -9.38 16.19
CA ARG A 9 8.39 -8.53 16.08
C ARG A 9 8.68 -7.40 15.11
N VAL A 10 7.73 -7.21 14.20
CA VAL A 10 7.72 -6.08 13.28
C VAL A 10 6.71 -5.08 13.79
N LEU A 11 7.16 -3.85 14.04
CA LEU A 11 6.26 -2.71 14.20
C LEU A 11 6.22 -1.97 12.86
N TRP A 12 5.03 -1.92 12.29
CA TRP A 12 4.75 -1.17 11.10
C TRP A 12 3.71 -0.10 11.42
N ILE A 13 4.06 1.13 11.08
CA ILE A 13 3.19 2.29 11.19
C ILE A 13 3.11 2.83 9.78
N ASP A 14 1.93 2.73 9.21
CA ASP A 14 1.57 3.36 7.96
C ASP A 14 0.97 4.75 8.25
N PHE A 15 1.32 5.72 7.41
CA PHE A 15 0.76 7.07 7.42
C PHE A 15 0.19 7.35 6.04
N ASP A 16 -1.04 6.89 5.80
CA ASP A 16 -1.81 7.32 4.64
C ASP A 16 -2.53 8.65 4.89
N ARG A 17 -3.04 9.24 3.79
CA ARG A 17 -4.10 10.23 3.86
C ARG A 17 -5.27 9.74 3.04
N ALA A 18 -6.26 9.13 3.68
CA ALA A 18 -7.56 8.87 3.07
C ALA A 18 -8.16 10.17 2.48
N GLN A 19 -8.45 10.15 1.17
CA GLN A 19 -9.17 11.22 0.47
C GLN A 19 -10.50 10.70 -0.02
N THR A 20 -11.57 11.45 0.27
CA THR A 20 -12.92 11.10 -0.18
C THR A 20 -13.41 12.11 -1.21
N PHE A 21 -14.10 11.62 -2.24
CA PHE A 21 -14.69 12.46 -3.28
C PHE A 21 -16.21 12.26 -3.34
N SER A 22 -16.95 13.32 -3.67
CA SER A 22 -18.38 13.18 -3.97
C SER A 22 -18.55 12.59 -5.36
N TYR A 23 -19.46 11.62 -5.50
CA TYR A 23 -19.77 11.00 -6.80
C TYR A 23 -20.19 12.02 -7.86
N ASP A 24 -20.91 13.07 -7.46
CA ASP A 24 -21.43 14.08 -8.37
C ASP A 24 -20.36 15.06 -8.87
N SER A 25 -19.20 15.13 -8.20
CA SER A 25 -18.15 16.12 -8.48
C SER A 25 -16.77 15.50 -8.70
N ILE A 26 -16.66 14.17 -8.81
CA ILE A 26 -15.38 13.50 -9.02
C ILE A 26 -14.85 13.78 -10.43
N THR A 27 -13.61 14.23 -10.52
CA THR A 27 -12.94 14.42 -11.82
C THR A 27 -12.48 13.08 -12.40
N ILE A 28 -12.22 13.04 -13.71
CA ILE A 28 -11.67 11.83 -14.37
C ILE A 28 -10.37 11.40 -13.70
N ARG A 29 -9.47 12.35 -13.41
CA ARG A 29 -8.19 12.06 -12.75
C ARG A 29 -8.37 11.45 -11.36
N GLN A 30 -9.31 11.97 -10.57
CA GLN A 30 -9.59 11.42 -9.25
C GLN A 30 -10.23 10.04 -9.31
N ARG A 31 -11.04 9.76 -10.34
CA ARG A 31 -11.58 8.41 -10.58
C ARG A 31 -10.45 7.42 -10.89
N GLN A 32 -9.53 7.81 -11.77
CA GLN A 32 -8.36 7.00 -12.07
C GLN A 32 -7.52 6.71 -10.81
N TRP A 33 -7.30 7.72 -9.96
CA TRP A 33 -6.61 7.50 -8.67
C TRP A 33 -7.32 6.50 -7.76
N LEU A 34 -8.66 6.52 -7.71
CA LEU A 34 -9.40 5.53 -6.92
C LEU A 34 -9.27 4.12 -7.50
N GLU A 35 -9.26 3.97 -8.82
CA GLU A 35 -9.06 2.68 -9.49
C GLU A 35 -7.64 2.14 -9.23
N GLU A 36 -6.61 2.99 -9.35
CA GLU A 36 -5.23 2.66 -9.03
C GLU A 36 -5.04 2.30 -7.54
N GLU A 37 -5.73 3.01 -6.63
CA GLU A 37 -5.70 2.72 -5.20
C GLU A 37 -6.39 1.39 -4.87
N ASP A 38 -7.52 1.07 -5.52
CA ASP A 38 -8.23 -0.21 -5.35
C ASP A 38 -7.33 -1.40 -5.78
N GLU A 39 -6.69 -1.28 -6.95
CA GLU A 39 -5.74 -2.29 -7.45
C GLU A 39 -4.51 -2.45 -6.54
N LEU A 40 -3.98 -1.34 -6.02
CA LEU A 40 -2.85 -1.35 -5.09
C LEU A 40 -3.21 -2.03 -3.77
N VAL A 41 -4.41 -1.75 -3.21
CA VAL A 41 -4.88 -2.36 -1.96
C VAL A 41 -5.14 -3.86 -2.13
N ASP A 42 -5.70 -4.28 -3.28
CA ASP A 42 -5.89 -5.69 -3.60
C ASP A 42 -4.54 -6.43 -3.62
N TYR A 43 -3.54 -5.90 -4.34
CA TYR A 43 -2.19 -6.49 -4.36
C TYR A 43 -1.55 -6.50 -2.97
N PHE A 44 -1.68 -5.40 -2.23
CA PHE A 44 -1.12 -5.24 -0.89
C PHE A 44 -1.59 -6.34 0.07
N VAL A 45 -2.89 -6.66 0.08
CA VAL A 45 -3.45 -7.68 0.98
C VAL A 45 -2.85 -9.07 0.67
N ASP A 46 -2.74 -9.40 -0.61
CA ASP A 46 -2.14 -10.67 -1.05
C ASP A 46 -0.63 -10.75 -0.75
N ALA A 47 0.09 -9.66 -1.03
CA ALA A 47 1.52 -9.53 -0.78
C ALA A 47 1.83 -9.65 0.73
N LEU A 48 1.04 -9.00 1.58
CA LEU A 48 1.20 -9.06 3.03
C LEU A 48 0.95 -10.46 3.58
N ALA A 49 -0.07 -11.16 3.06
CA ALA A 49 -0.34 -12.54 3.44
C ALA A 49 0.80 -13.49 3.02
N ALA A 50 1.42 -13.28 1.86
CA ALA A 50 2.58 -14.04 1.40
C ALA A 50 3.83 -13.75 2.24
N ASP A 51 4.09 -12.48 2.52
CA ASP A 51 5.22 -12.03 3.33
C ASP A 51 5.15 -12.54 4.77
N TYR A 52 3.94 -12.59 5.35
CA TYR A 52 3.71 -13.23 6.65
C TYR A 52 4.10 -14.71 6.65
N LYS A 53 3.74 -15.46 5.61
CA LYS A 53 4.08 -16.89 5.50
C LYS A 53 5.59 -17.12 5.35
N GLU A 54 6.29 -16.21 4.68
CA GLU A 54 7.74 -16.31 4.46
C GLU A 54 8.57 -15.73 5.62
N GLY A 55 7.97 -14.89 6.47
CA GLY A 55 8.68 -14.16 7.53
C GLY A 55 9.57 -13.03 7.00
N LYS A 56 9.28 -12.50 5.81
CA LYS A 56 10.02 -11.40 5.15
C LYS A 56 9.02 -10.47 4.46
N ILE A 57 9.24 -9.16 4.52
CA ILE A 57 8.32 -8.14 3.98
C ILE A 57 8.71 -7.57 2.61
N HIS A 58 9.21 -8.39 1.70
CA HIS A 58 9.83 -7.83 0.49
C HIS A 58 8.81 -7.50 -0.61
N ARG A 59 7.62 -8.11 -0.61
CA ARG A 59 6.58 -7.87 -1.62
C ARG A 59 5.72 -6.67 -1.25
N THR A 60 5.26 -6.64 0.00
CA THR A 60 4.45 -5.53 0.54
C THR A 60 5.23 -4.21 0.49
N TRP A 61 6.57 -4.29 0.58
CA TRP A 61 7.44 -3.12 0.46
C TRP A 61 7.33 -2.43 -0.91
N GLU A 62 7.09 -3.18 -2.00
CA GLU A 62 6.94 -2.64 -3.35
C GLU A 62 5.77 -1.66 -3.46
N CYS A 63 4.68 -1.90 -2.70
CA CYS A 63 3.48 -1.05 -2.70
C CYS A 63 3.76 0.43 -2.34
N TYR A 64 4.85 0.69 -1.60
CA TYR A 64 5.24 2.04 -1.16
C TYR A 64 6.19 2.75 -2.11
N TYR A 65 6.81 2.04 -3.05
CA TYR A 65 7.85 2.60 -3.93
C TYR A 65 7.47 2.51 -5.40
N ASP A 66 6.70 1.52 -5.83
CA ASP A 66 6.22 1.44 -7.22
C ASP A 66 5.18 2.53 -7.51
N SER A 67 4.36 2.88 -6.51
CA SER A 67 3.47 4.05 -6.56
C SER A 67 4.20 5.39 -6.65
N ILE A 68 5.53 5.44 -6.42
CA ILE A 68 6.34 6.66 -6.59
C ILE A 68 6.87 6.80 -8.02
N TYR A 69 7.01 5.70 -8.78
CA TYR A 69 7.62 5.70 -10.12
C TYR A 69 6.62 5.81 -11.28
N GLU A 70 5.32 5.62 -11.06
CA GLU A 70 4.31 5.87 -12.11
C GLU A 70 3.85 7.35 -12.18
N PHE A 71 4.29 8.20 -11.26
CA PHE A 71 3.97 9.64 -11.22
C PHE A 71 5.16 10.58 -11.48
N SER A 72 6.31 10.07 -11.96
CA SER A 72 7.47 10.89 -12.36
C SER A 72 7.58 11.15 -13.85
#